data_AF-A0A966Y1I9-F1
#
_entry.id   AF-A0A966Y1I9-F1
#
_cell.length_a   1.000
_cell.length_b   1.000
_cell.length_c   1.000
_cell.angle_alpha   90.00
_cell.angle_beta   90.00
_cell.angle_gamma   90.00
#
_symmetry.space_group_name_H-M   'P 1'
#
loop_
_entity.id
_entity.type
_entity.pdbx_description
1 polymer ?
#
loop_
_entity_poly.entity_id
_entity_poly.type
_entity_poly.pdbx_seq_one_letter_code
_entity_poly.pdbx_strand_id
1 'polypeptide(L)'
;MNADSPMAYHQLRIAKIVQETPDARSFVFEVPADLAEKFRYRAGQFLTFRVPAAEGAFNRCYSLSSAPESDGLPKVTVKRVTGGKGSNWFHDA
;
A
#
# COMPACT_ATOMS: atom_id res chain seq x y z
N MET A 1 -0.85 4.82 -31.72
CA MET A 1 -0.15 3.99 -30.72
C MET A 1 -0.80 4.29 -29.37
N ASN A 2 -1.75 3.45 -28.95
CA ASN A 2 -2.52 3.69 -27.72
C ASN A 2 -1.69 3.25 -26.52
N ALA A 3 -1.32 4.22 -25.69
CA ALA A 3 -0.69 4.02 -24.40
C ALA A 3 -1.76 3.62 -23.38
N ASP A 4 -2.07 2.32 -23.28
CA ASP A 4 -2.78 1.79 -22.11
C ASP A 4 -2.60 0.27 -22.03
N SER A 5 -1.45 -0.18 -21.53
CA SER A 5 -1.42 -1.51 -20.89
C SER A 5 -1.94 -1.30 -19.48
N PRO A 6 -3.08 -1.90 -19.07
CA PRO A 6 -3.58 -1.71 -17.73
C PRO A 6 -2.49 -2.19 -16.77
N MET A 7 -2.01 -1.31 -15.90
CA MET A 7 -1.14 -1.71 -14.81
C MET A 7 -1.85 -2.80 -14.02
N ALA A 8 -1.45 -4.05 -14.21
CA ALA A 8 -2.05 -5.18 -13.53
C ALA A 8 -1.83 -5.03 -12.03
N TYR A 9 -2.92 -4.84 -11.28
CA TYR A 9 -2.90 -4.82 -9.81
C TYR A 9 -2.59 -6.23 -9.29
N HIS A 10 -1.83 -6.29 -8.20
CA HIS A 10 -1.53 -7.53 -7.48
C HIS A 10 -2.19 -7.48 -6.12
N GLN A 11 -2.82 -8.57 -5.71
CA GLN A 11 -3.31 -8.70 -4.35
C GLN A 11 -2.17 -9.19 -3.47
N LEU A 12 -1.88 -8.44 -2.40
CA LEU A 12 -0.93 -8.84 -1.38
C LEU A 12 -1.66 -9.06 -0.06
N ARG A 13 -1.21 -10.08 0.68
CA ARG A 13 -1.70 -10.32 2.03
C ARG A 13 -1.05 -9.34 3.00
N ILE A 14 -1.83 -8.81 3.94
CA ILE A 14 -1.27 -8.06 5.07
C ILE A 14 -0.72 -9.08 6.07
N ALA A 15 0.60 -9.12 6.23
CA ALA A 15 1.29 -9.98 7.18
C ALA A 15 1.13 -9.45 8.61
N LYS A 16 1.14 -8.13 8.78
CA LYS A 16 1.06 -7.47 10.10
C LYS A 16 0.46 -6.08 9.99
N ILE A 17 -0.35 -5.71 10.98
CA ILE A 17 -0.80 -4.33 11.20
C ILE A 17 -0.17 -3.86 12.52
N VAL A 18 0.48 -2.70 12.51
CA VAL A 18 1.11 -2.09 13.69
C VAL A 18 0.39 -0.78 13.97
N GLN A 19 -0.12 -0.60 15.19
CA GLN A 19 -0.63 0.69 15.64
C GLN A 19 0.57 1.56 16.05
N GLU A 20 0.85 2.62 15.31
CA GLU A 20 1.99 3.52 15.58
C GLU A 20 1.59 4.67 16.52
N THR A 21 0.42 5.24 16.28
CA THR A 21 -0.19 6.34 17.05
C THR A 21 -1.71 6.16 17.06
N PRO A 22 -2.51 6.91 17.86
CA PRO A 22 -3.98 6.79 17.82
C PRO A 22 -4.59 6.99 16.43
N ASP A 23 -3.92 7.73 15.54
CA ASP A 23 -4.38 8.05 14.21
C ASP A 23 -3.55 7.43 13.07
N ALA A 24 -2.50 6.64 13.35
CA ALA A 24 -1.67 6.03 12.31
C ALA A 24 -1.44 4.53 12.53
N ARG A 25 -1.53 3.78 11.44
CA ARG A 25 -1.24 2.34 11.38
C ARG A 25 -0.25 2.05 10.26
N SER A 26 0.68 1.14 10.53
CA SER A 26 1.54 0.56 9.51
C SER A 26 1.01 -0.79 9.06
N PHE A 27 0.98 -1.01 7.75
CA PHE A 27 0.56 -2.24 7.10
C PHE A 27 1.77 -2.87 6.44
N VAL A 28 2.12 -4.08 6.87
CA VAL A 28 3.23 -4.86 6.34
C VAL A 28 2.68 -5.90 5.38
N PHE A 29 3.21 -5.94 4.16
CA PHE A 29 2.73 -6.83 3.11
C PHE A 29 3.62 -8.05 2.96
N GLU A 30 2.97 -9.21 2.90
CA GLU A 30 3.62 -10.43 2.43
C GLU A 30 3.76 -10.36 0.91
N VAL A 31 4.97 -10.59 0.40
CA VAL A 31 5.26 -10.62 -1.03
C VAL A 31 5.52 -12.06 -1.45
N PRO A 32 4.61 -12.68 -2.22
CA PRO A 32 4.85 -13.99 -2.82
C PRO A 32 6.15 -14.02 -3.64
N ALA A 33 6.82 -15.17 -3.67
CA ALA A 33 8.12 -15.32 -4.33
C ALA A 33 8.10 -14.96 -5.83
N ASP A 34 7.01 -15.25 -6.52
CA ASP A 34 6.76 -14.90 -7.93
C ASP A 34 6.60 -13.39 -8.15
N LEU A 35 6.30 -12.63 -7.10
CA LEU A 35 6.16 -11.18 -7.14
C LEU A 35 7.38 -10.44 -6.54
N ALA A 36 8.36 -11.16 -6.00
CA ALA A 36 9.50 -10.59 -5.29
C ALA A 36 10.22 -9.49 -6.10
N GLU A 37 10.62 -9.77 -7.34
CA GLU A 37 11.31 -8.79 -8.19
C GLU A 37 10.47 -7.55 -8.50
N LYS A 38 9.14 -7.71 -8.62
CA LYS A 38 8.22 -6.61 -8.92
C LYS A 38 8.00 -5.66 -7.75
N PHE A 39 8.13 -6.18 -6.53
CA PHE A 39 8.01 -5.41 -5.29
C PHE A 39 9.35 -5.03 -4.68
N ARG A 40 10.47 -5.24 -5.38
CA ARG A 40 11.74 -4.59 -5.03
C ARG A 40 11.59 -3.09 -5.22
N TYR A 41 12.00 -2.32 -4.21
CA TYR A 41 11.87 -0.88 -4.19
C TYR A 41 13.14 -0.20 -3.68
N ARG A 42 13.28 1.08 -3.99
CA ARG A 42 14.29 1.98 -3.44
C ARG A 42 13.64 2.94 -2.46
N ALA A 43 14.44 3.47 -1.53
CA ALA A 43 13.98 4.51 -0.61
C ALA A 43 13.36 5.69 -1.39
N GLY A 44 12.23 6.21 -0.89
CA GLY A 44 11.47 7.29 -1.53
C GLY A 44 10.39 6.84 -2.53
N GLN A 45 10.29 5.55 -2.86
CA GLN A 45 9.20 5.04 -3.69
C GLN A 45 7.89 4.82 -2.91
N PHE A 46 6.79 4.62 -3.64
CA PHE A 46 5.45 4.45 -3.11
C PHE A 46 4.73 3.27 -3.78
N LEU A 47 3.70 2.76 -3.12
CA LEU A 47 2.74 1.82 -3.69
C LEU A 47 1.43 2.53 -4.02
N THR A 48 0.83 2.16 -5.14
CA THR A 48 -0.49 2.62 -5.57
C THR A 48 -1.53 1.55 -5.24
N PHE A 49 -2.50 1.90 -4.41
CA PHE A 49 -3.58 1.03 -3.98
C PHE A 49 -4.87 1.40 -4.69
N ARG A 50 -5.56 0.37 -5.18
CA ARG A 50 -6.94 0.49 -5.68
C ARG A 50 -7.90 0.28 -4.52
N VAL A 51 -8.53 1.35 -4.07
CA VAL A 51 -9.43 1.37 -2.91
C VAL A 51 -10.88 1.26 -3.40
N PRO A 52 -11.68 0.28 -2.93
CA PRO A 52 -13.11 0.20 -3.19
C PRO A 52 -13.89 1.37 -2.59
N ALA A 53 -14.87 1.90 -3.33
CA ALA A 53 -15.84 2.88 -2.82
C ALA A 53 -17.17 2.77 -3.56
N ALA A 54 -18.24 3.31 -2.94
CA ALA A 54 -19.61 3.25 -3.46
C ALA A 54 -19.75 3.87 -4.87
N GLU A 55 -19.02 4.95 -5.13
CA GLU A 55 -19.00 5.68 -6.41
C GLU A 55 -18.04 5.07 -7.45
N GLY A 56 -17.38 3.95 -7.11
CA GLY A 56 -16.37 3.30 -7.93
C GLY A 56 -14.99 3.31 -7.28
N ALA A 57 -14.16 2.32 -7.63
CA ALA A 57 -12.81 2.21 -7.08
C ALA A 57 -11.91 3.37 -7.51
N PHE A 58 -11.08 3.87 -6.61
CA PHE A 58 -10.12 4.94 -6.88
C PHE A 58 -8.71 4.57 -6.43
N ASN A 59 -7.70 5.27 -6.96
CA ASN A 59 -6.31 5.03 -6.63
C ASN A 59 -5.77 5.97 -5.55
N ARG A 60 -4.96 5.45 -4.63
CA ARG A 60 -4.19 6.25 -3.67
C ARG A 60 -2.77 5.74 -3.53
N CYS A 61 -1.84 6.67 -3.41
CA CYS A 61 -0.43 6.36 -3.22
C CYS A 61 -0.06 6.48 -1.74
N TYR A 62 0.71 5.52 -1.23
CA TYR A 62 1.36 5.61 0.07
C TYR A 62 2.84 5.28 -0.07
N SER A 63 3.69 6.14 0.48
CA SER A 63 5.14 5.94 0.49
C SER A 63 5.51 4.71 1.32
N LEU A 64 6.51 3.98 0.85
CA LEU A 64 7.06 2.85 1.59
C LEU A 64 7.82 3.37 2.82
N SER A 65 7.48 2.85 4.00
CA SER A 65 8.00 3.25 5.31
C SER A 65 8.91 2.19 5.96
N SER A 66 9.42 1.28 5.14
CA SER A 66 10.42 0.24 5.49
C SER A 66 11.71 0.45 4.71
N ALA A 67 12.82 -0.04 5.25
CA ALA A 67 14.11 -0.03 4.58
C ALA A 67 14.22 -1.23 3.63
N PRO A 68 14.32 -1.02 2.30
CA PRO A 68 14.40 -2.12 1.33
C PRO A 68 15.68 -2.94 1.47
N GLU A 69 16.72 -2.36 2.09
CA GLU A 69 18.07 -2.94 2.21
C GLU A 69 18.27 -3.74 3.52
N SER A 70 17.28 -3.78 4.41
CA SER A 70 17.37 -4.46 5.72
C SER A 70 16.40 -5.63 5.85
N ASP A 71 16.15 -6.37 4.76
CA ASP A 71 15.27 -7.55 4.72
C ASP A 71 13.81 -7.29 5.15
N GLY A 72 13.40 -6.03 5.17
CA GLY A 72 12.06 -5.62 5.59
C GLY A 72 11.03 -5.86 4.49
N LEU A 73 10.01 -6.68 4.80
CA LEU A 73 8.77 -6.74 4.02
C LEU A 73 8.25 -5.32 3.71
N PRO A 74 7.71 -5.05 2.50
CA PRO A 74 7.16 -3.75 2.15
C PRO A 74 6.15 -3.30 3.21
N LYS A 75 6.31 -2.07 3.67
CA LYS A 75 5.44 -1.47 4.69
C LYS A 75 4.98 -0.11 4.23
N VAL A 76 3.71 0.22 4.46
CA VAL A 76 3.20 1.58 4.33
C VAL A 76 2.60 2.03 5.65
N THR A 77 2.80 3.28 6.01
CA THR A 77 2.19 3.89 7.20
C THR A 77 1.10 4.85 6.76
N VAL A 78 -0.13 4.60 7.19
CA VAL A 78 -1.31 5.37 6.80
C VAL A 78 -1.82 6.12 8.01
N LYS A 79 -1.78 7.45 7.95
CA LYS A 79 -2.45 8.32 8.91
C LYS A 79 -3.91 8.52 8.51
N ARG A 80 -4.83 8.30 9.44
CA ARG A 80 -6.25 8.63 9.31
C ARG A 80 -6.40 10.14 9.16
N VAL A 81 -7.19 10.55 8.17
CA VAL A 81 -7.46 11.97 7.89
C VAL A 81 -8.96 12.17 7.91
N THR A 82 -9.44 13.17 8.65
CA THR A 82 -10.86 13.51 8.68
C THR A 82 -11.39 13.74 7.25
N GLY A 83 -12.42 12.99 6.85
CA GLY A 83 -12.97 13.01 5.49
C GLY A 83 -12.14 12.29 4.42
N GLY A 84 -11.01 11.67 4.77
CA GLY A 84 -10.13 10.99 3.83
C GLY A 84 -10.68 9.63 3.38
N LYS A 85 -11.11 9.52 2.10
CA LYS A 85 -11.67 8.27 1.55
C LYS A 85 -10.71 7.06 1.67
N GLY A 86 -9.45 7.25 1.28
CA GLY A 86 -8.46 6.15 1.26
C GLY A 86 -7.94 5.77 2.63
N SER A 87 -7.57 6.75 3.45
CA SER A 87 -6.99 6.50 4.77
C SER A 87 -8.03 5.94 5.75
N ASN A 88 -9.30 6.37 5.67
CA ASN A 88 -10.34 5.78 6.51
C ASN A 88 -10.61 4.33 6.11
N TRP A 89 -10.70 4.03 4.81
CA TRP A 89 -10.86 2.65 4.33
C TRP A 89 -9.77 1.72 4.86
N PHE A 90 -8.49 2.13 4.83
CA PHE A 90 -7.40 1.32 5.39
C PHE A 90 -7.55 1.04 6.90
N HIS A 91 -8.20 1.94 7.64
CA HIS A 91 -8.35 1.80 9.08
C HIS A 91 -9.66 1.09 9.49
N ASP A 92 -10.67 1.10 8.63
CA ASP A 92 -12.01 0.56 8.90
C ASP A 92 -12.23 -0.86 8.31
N ALA A 93 -11.43 -1.26 7.33
CA ALA A 93 -11.52 -2.56 6.65
C ALA A 93 -11.01 -3.73 7.51
#